data_AF-A0A7F8PYB9-F1
#
_entry.id   AF-A0A7F8PYB9-F1
#
_cell.length_a   1.000
_cell.length_b   1.000
_cell.length_c   1.000
_cell.angle_alpha   90.00
_cell.angle_beta   90.00
_cell.angle_gamma   90.00
#
_symmetry.space_group_name_H-M   'P 1'
#
loop_
_entity.id
_entity.type
_entity.pdbx_description
1 polymer ?
#
loop_
_entity_poly.entity_id
_entity_poly.type
_entity_poly.pdbx_seq_one_letter_code
_entity_poly.pdbx_strand_id
1 'polypeptide(L)'
;MVVLDPMKPGGPYKVMAQQTFGRKNITLRVHDVLFGDVWLCSGQSNMQMTVSQIFNATKELANTAAYQSVRIFSVSLVQAERELEDLAQVDLQWAKPTSENLGHGIFKYMSAVCWLFGRSLYDTLQYPIGLVSSSWAGTPIEAWSSGRSLRACGVLTRGLIPSDSVTGPSKYSVLWNAMIHPLHNMTLKGVIWYQGESNVNFNRDLYNCTFPALIEDWRQTFHRGSQGQTERFFPFGFVQFQITSFLLPLQPLQFFLRIF
;
A
#
# COMPACT_ATOMS: atom_id res chain seq x y z
N MET A 1 11.05 -8.54 -20.98
CA MET A 1 11.21 -7.78 -19.72
C MET A 1 12.66 -7.94 -19.28
N VAL A 2 13.33 -6.85 -18.93
CA VAL A 2 14.71 -6.90 -18.41
C VAL A 2 14.62 -6.90 -16.89
N VAL A 3 15.19 -7.91 -16.25
CA VAL A 3 15.33 -7.97 -14.79
C VAL A 3 16.71 -7.43 -14.44
N LEU A 4 16.78 -6.49 -13.50
CA LEU A 4 18.05 -6.01 -12.97
C LEU A 4 18.57 -7.02 -11.95
N ASP A 5 19.88 -7.25 -11.95
CA ASP A 5 20.51 -8.06 -10.91
C ASP A 5 20.27 -7.43 -9.53
N PRO A 6 20.14 -8.23 -8.46
CA PRO A 6 20.01 -7.72 -7.10
C PRO A 6 21.15 -6.76 -6.76
N MET A 7 20.78 -5.56 -6.33
CA MET A 7 21.69 -4.50 -5.92
C MET A 7 21.74 -4.40 -4.40
N LYS A 8 22.91 -4.11 -3.84
CA LYS A 8 23.00 -3.71 -2.43
C LYS A 8 22.21 -2.40 -2.22
N PRO A 9 21.57 -2.20 -1.05
CA PRO A 9 20.88 -0.95 -0.76
C PRO A 9 21.82 0.26 -0.87
N GLY A 10 21.31 1.37 -1.40
CA GLY A 10 22.09 2.60 -1.57
C GLY A 10 21.67 3.44 -2.77
N GLY A 11 22.58 4.32 -3.19
CA GLY A 11 22.40 5.31 -4.24
C GLY A 11 22.61 6.74 -3.69
N PRO A 12 22.22 7.78 -4.46
CA PRO A 12 21.58 7.71 -5.77
C PRO A 12 22.50 7.19 -6.86
N TYR A 13 21.96 6.33 -7.72
CA TYR A 13 22.60 5.82 -8.91
C TYR A 13 22.03 6.46 -10.18
N LYS A 14 22.76 6.28 -11.27
CA LYS A 14 22.32 6.56 -12.63
C LYS A 14 22.15 5.24 -13.36
N VAL A 15 20.92 4.90 -13.73
CA VAL A 15 20.62 3.71 -14.54
C VAL A 15 20.56 4.13 -16.00
N MET A 16 21.23 3.37 -16.87
CA MET A 16 21.22 3.61 -18.31
C MET A 16 20.67 2.38 -19.02
N ALA A 17 19.67 2.58 -19.86
CA ALA A 17 19.15 1.55 -20.75
C ALA A 17 19.52 1.93 -22.18
N GLN A 18 20.19 1.02 -22.89
CA GLN A 18 20.58 1.22 -24.28
C GLN A 18 19.88 0.18 -25.16
N GLN A 19 19.28 0.64 -26.26
CA GLN A 19 18.69 -0.22 -27.28
C GLN A 19 19.23 0.16 -28.64
N THR A 20 19.67 -0.85 -29.40
CA THR A 20 20.12 -0.70 -30.78
C THR A 20 19.03 -1.18 -31.73
N PHE A 21 18.58 -0.31 -32.62
CA PHE A 21 17.63 -0.62 -33.68
C PHE A 21 18.26 -0.32 -35.04
N GLY A 22 18.75 -1.35 -35.73
CA GLY A 22 19.54 -1.19 -36.95
C GLY A 22 20.83 -0.40 -36.70
N ARG A 23 20.97 0.77 -37.34
CA ARG A 23 22.11 1.70 -37.13
C ARG A 23 21.86 2.76 -36.05
N LYS A 24 20.67 2.81 -35.44
CA LYS A 24 20.33 3.80 -34.41
C LYS A 24 20.55 3.21 -33.03
N ASN A 25 21.33 3.91 -32.20
CA ASN A 25 21.48 3.62 -30.78
C ASN A 25 20.66 4.63 -29.97
N ILE A 26 19.68 4.16 -29.22
CA ILE A 26 18.89 4.96 -28.28
C ILE A 26 19.41 4.65 -26.88
N THR A 27 19.69 5.69 -26.09
CA THR A 27 20.10 5.55 -24.69
C THR A 27 19.17 6.38 -23.81
N LEU A 28 18.47 5.73 -22.90
CA LEU A 28 17.69 6.35 -21.84
C LEU A 28 18.53 6.38 -20.56
N ARG A 29 18.42 7.47 -19.81
CA ARG A 29 19.14 7.69 -18.57
C ARG A 29 18.16 8.08 -17.48
N VAL A 30 18.12 7.30 -16.41
CA VAL A 30 17.35 7.58 -15.21
C VAL A 30 18.34 7.98 -14.12
N HIS A 31 18.09 9.12 -13.49
CA HIS A 31 18.90 9.67 -12.40
C HIS A 31 18.15 9.53 -11.06
N ASP A 32 18.87 9.71 -9.95
CA ASP A 32 18.31 9.63 -8.59
C ASP A 32 17.64 8.29 -8.25
N VAL A 33 18.22 7.18 -8.73
CA VAL A 33 17.72 5.83 -8.46
C VAL A 33 18.28 5.31 -7.14
N LEU A 34 17.41 4.91 -6.23
CA LEU A 34 17.78 4.26 -4.97
C LEU A 34 17.39 2.78 -5.01
N PHE A 35 18.24 1.94 -4.43
CA PHE A 35 17.92 0.54 -4.15
C PHE A 35 17.72 0.38 -2.65
N GLY A 36 16.64 -0.30 -2.26
CA GLY A 36 16.23 -0.43 -0.87
C GLY A 36 14.92 -1.18 -0.76
N ASP A 37 14.37 -1.23 0.45
CA ASP A 37 13.14 -1.96 0.71
C ASP A 37 11.92 -1.13 0.34
N VAL A 38 10.95 -1.74 -0.35
CA VAL A 38 9.68 -1.10 -0.70
C VAL A 38 8.54 -1.70 0.11
N TRP A 39 7.76 -0.83 0.76
CA TRP A 39 6.60 -1.21 1.56
C TRP A 39 5.31 -0.64 0.96
N LEU A 40 4.31 -1.51 0.86
CA LEU A 40 2.97 -1.14 0.41
C LEU A 40 2.05 -0.93 1.61
N CYS A 41 1.43 0.23 1.70
CA CYS A 41 0.51 0.61 2.76
C CYS A 41 -0.91 0.71 2.21
N SER A 42 -1.83 -0.09 2.76
CA SER A 42 -3.18 -0.22 2.22
C SER A 42 -4.25 -0.40 3.30
N GLY A 43 -5.51 -0.22 2.90
CA GLY A 43 -6.67 -0.29 3.77
C GLY A 43 -7.61 0.91 3.60
N GLN A 44 -8.28 1.31 4.68
CA GLN A 44 -9.34 2.32 4.65
C GLN A 44 -8.92 3.65 5.32
N SER A 45 -9.87 4.40 5.89
CA SER A 45 -9.72 5.79 6.31
C SER A 45 -8.55 6.04 7.27
N ASN A 46 -8.32 5.13 8.20
CA ASN A 46 -7.19 5.26 9.13
C ASN A 46 -5.83 5.04 8.44
N MET A 47 -5.75 4.20 7.41
CA MET A 47 -4.58 4.14 6.53
C MET A 47 -4.49 5.41 5.67
N GLN A 48 -5.61 5.89 5.13
CA GLN A 48 -5.63 7.02 4.19
C GLN A 48 -5.35 8.38 4.84
N MET A 49 -5.41 8.47 6.17
CA MET A 49 -5.21 9.72 6.92
C MET A 49 -3.89 10.40 6.53
N THR A 50 -3.96 11.65 6.07
CA THR A 50 -2.78 12.45 5.66
C THR A 50 -1.92 12.81 6.87
N VAL A 51 -0.60 13.01 6.69
CA VAL A 51 0.31 13.44 7.79
C VAL A 51 -0.16 14.72 8.46
N SER A 52 -0.84 15.64 7.77
CA SER A 52 -1.38 16.86 8.39
C SER A 52 -2.50 16.63 9.41
N GLN A 53 -3.08 15.43 9.45
CA GLN A 53 -4.22 15.09 10.30
C GLN A 53 -3.82 14.48 11.66
N ILE A 54 -2.52 14.27 11.92
CA ILE A 54 -2.04 13.71 13.20
C ILE A 54 -1.57 14.80 14.17
N PHE A 55 -1.61 14.53 15.48
CA PHE A 55 -1.27 15.50 16.53
C PHE A 55 0.12 16.16 16.38
N ASN A 56 1.13 15.44 15.88
CA ASN A 56 2.50 15.96 15.73
C ASN A 56 2.86 16.38 14.29
N ALA A 57 1.86 16.64 13.45
CA ALA A 57 2.05 16.96 12.03
C ALA A 57 3.09 18.05 11.78
N THR A 58 3.05 19.17 12.51
CA THR A 58 3.97 20.30 12.31
C THR A 58 5.44 19.87 12.41
N LYS A 59 5.78 19.04 13.41
CA LYS A 59 7.15 18.54 13.61
C LYS A 59 7.54 17.56 12.51
N GLU A 60 6.65 16.66 12.13
CA GLU A 60 6.88 15.67 11.08
C GLU A 60 7.14 16.34 9.72
N LEU A 61 6.30 17.32 9.35
CA LEU A 61 6.44 18.05 8.08
C LEU A 61 7.69 18.93 8.02
N ALA A 62 8.10 19.51 9.14
CA ALA A 62 9.32 20.31 9.25
C ALA A 62 10.60 19.49 9.10
N ASN A 63 10.57 18.19 9.44
CA ASN A 63 11.76 17.34 9.48
C ASN A 63 12.01 16.53 8.19
N THR A 64 11.25 16.78 7.11
CA THR A 64 11.34 16.01 5.86
C THR A 64 12.72 16.04 5.20
N ALA A 65 13.49 17.11 5.42
CA ALA A 65 14.87 17.24 4.93
C ALA A 65 15.83 16.18 5.50
N ALA A 66 15.51 15.55 6.64
CA ALA A 66 16.33 14.47 7.20
C ALA A 66 16.14 13.12 6.49
N TYR A 67 15.10 12.99 5.67
CA TYR A 67 14.65 11.70 5.10
C TYR A 67 14.79 11.65 3.58
N GLN A 68 15.85 12.27 3.02
CA GLN A 68 16.06 12.36 1.58
C GLN A 68 16.48 11.04 0.91
N SER A 69 16.65 9.96 1.68
CA SER A 69 16.81 8.59 1.19
C SER A 69 15.52 7.78 1.28
N VAL A 70 14.45 8.35 1.84
CA VAL A 70 13.09 7.79 1.74
C VAL A 70 12.47 8.27 0.43
N ARG A 71 11.69 7.41 -0.23
CA ARG A 71 10.90 7.74 -1.41
C ARG A 71 9.45 7.39 -1.15
N ILE A 72 8.55 8.27 -1.58
CA ILE A 72 7.12 8.10 -1.43
C ILE A 72 6.42 8.09 -2.78
N PHE A 73 5.34 7.32 -2.87
CA PHE A 73 4.50 7.16 -4.05
C PHE A 73 3.04 7.02 -3.62
N SER A 74 2.11 7.64 -4.35
CA SER A 74 0.66 7.53 -4.07
C SER A 74 -0.12 7.11 -5.30
N VAL A 75 -0.88 6.03 -5.15
CA VAL A 75 -1.86 5.55 -6.13
C VAL A 75 -3.10 6.45 -6.07
N SER A 76 -3.67 6.79 -7.24
CA SER A 76 -4.93 7.53 -7.32
C SER A 76 -6.12 6.66 -6.93
N LEU A 77 -7.20 7.30 -6.46
CA LEU A 77 -8.46 6.64 -6.15
C LEU A 77 -9.19 6.22 -7.44
N VAL A 78 -8.90 5.01 -7.91
CA VAL A 78 -9.51 4.41 -9.10
C VAL A 78 -10.13 3.06 -8.76
N GLN A 79 -11.23 2.72 -9.43
CA GLN A 79 -11.88 1.42 -9.33
C GLN A 79 -12.05 0.80 -10.72
N ALA A 80 -11.99 -0.54 -10.82
CA ALA A 80 -12.17 -1.24 -12.09
C ALA A 80 -12.89 -2.57 -11.90
N GLU A 81 -13.76 -2.94 -12.86
CA GLU A 81 -14.50 -4.21 -12.85
C GLU A 81 -13.61 -5.42 -13.20
N ARG A 82 -12.42 -5.18 -13.74
CA ARG A 82 -11.44 -6.19 -14.13
C ARG A 82 -10.05 -5.77 -13.70
N GLU A 83 -9.21 -6.74 -13.40
CA GLU A 83 -7.79 -6.56 -13.09
C GLU A 83 -7.12 -5.73 -14.19
N LEU A 84 -6.50 -4.62 -13.79
CA LEU A 84 -5.71 -3.78 -14.68
C LEU A 84 -4.25 -4.24 -14.67
N GLU A 85 -3.58 -4.12 -15.81
CA GLU A 85 -2.15 -4.45 -15.95
C GLU A 85 -1.24 -3.32 -15.48
N ASP A 86 -1.73 -2.08 -15.51
CA ASP A 86 -1.01 -0.88 -15.08
C ASP A 86 -1.96 0.08 -14.37
N LEU A 87 -1.40 0.97 -13.54
CA LEU A 87 -2.15 1.99 -12.82
C LEU A 87 -2.78 2.94 -13.83
N ALA A 88 -4.10 3.08 -13.79
CA ALA A 88 -4.80 4.03 -14.64
C ALA A 88 -4.41 5.49 -14.34
N GLN A 89 -4.08 5.78 -13.08
CA GLN A 89 -3.66 7.11 -12.64
C GLN A 89 -2.78 7.01 -11.38
N VAL A 90 -1.85 7.97 -11.26
CA VAL A 90 -0.95 8.13 -10.11
C VAL A 90 -1.08 9.56 -9.59
N ASP A 91 -1.37 9.71 -8.28
CA ASP A 91 -1.52 11.02 -7.64
C ASP A 91 -0.16 11.63 -7.31
N LEU A 92 0.80 10.79 -6.91
CA LEU A 92 2.17 11.19 -6.61
C LEU A 92 3.15 10.16 -7.18
N GLN A 93 3.86 10.54 -8.23
CA GLN A 93 5.01 9.79 -8.74
C GLN A 93 6.11 9.71 -7.68
N TRP A 94 7.01 8.74 -7.80
CA TRP A 94 8.13 8.55 -6.86
C TRP A 94 8.85 9.86 -6.59
N ALA A 95 8.80 10.32 -5.35
CA ALA A 95 9.32 11.62 -4.94
C ALA A 95 10.06 11.53 -3.61
N LYS A 96 10.95 12.50 -3.37
CA LYS A 96 11.48 12.77 -2.03
C LYS A 96 10.35 13.34 -1.17
N PRO A 97 10.31 13.04 0.14
CA PRO A 97 9.33 13.64 1.02
C PRO A 97 9.56 15.14 1.14
N THR A 98 8.47 15.90 1.07
CA THR A 98 8.40 17.33 1.33
C THR A 98 7.21 17.61 2.25
N SER A 99 7.18 18.77 2.90
CA SER A 99 6.02 19.17 3.70
C SER A 99 4.73 19.21 2.87
N GLU A 100 4.83 19.56 1.59
CA GLU A 100 3.69 19.62 0.67
C GLU A 100 3.16 18.21 0.36
N ASN A 101 3.99 17.30 -0.15
CA ASN A 101 3.49 15.98 -0.58
C ASN A 101 3.17 15.02 0.59
N LEU A 102 3.62 15.32 1.81
CA LEU A 102 3.19 14.62 3.02
C LEU A 102 1.92 15.22 3.66
N GLY A 103 1.79 16.55 3.64
CA GLY A 103 0.80 17.28 4.45
C GLY A 103 -0.37 17.89 3.67
N HIS A 104 -0.37 17.84 2.35
CA HIS A 104 -1.33 18.62 1.56
C HIS A 104 -2.71 17.96 1.48
N GLY A 105 -3.67 18.58 2.17
CA GLY A 105 -5.10 18.25 2.09
C GLY A 105 -5.53 17.02 2.89
N ILE A 106 -6.83 16.95 3.18
CA ILE A 106 -7.43 15.84 3.92
C ILE A 106 -7.59 14.64 2.97
N PHE A 107 -7.09 13.47 3.38
CA PHE A 107 -7.07 12.23 2.60
C PHE A 107 -6.43 12.36 1.20
N LYS A 108 -5.30 13.06 1.13
CA LYS A 108 -4.56 13.33 -0.11
C LYS A 108 -3.09 12.95 0.04
N TYR A 109 -2.54 12.32 -1.00
CA TYR A 109 -1.14 11.89 -1.11
C TYR A 109 -0.68 10.80 -0.12
N MET A 110 -0.07 11.18 1.01
CA MET A 110 0.68 10.22 1.82
C MET A 110 -0.02 9.87 3.12
N SER A 111 -0.24 8.57 3.30
CA SER A 111 -0.66 7.97 4.55
C SER A 111 0.31 8.34 5.69
N ALA A 112 -0.23 8.89 6.77
CA ALA A 112 0.50 9.18 7.99
C ALA A 112 1.07 7.91 8.63
N VAL A 113 0.29 6.83 8.65
CA VAL A 113 0.73 5.53 9.17
C VAL A 113 1.91 5.00 8.34
N CYS A 114 1.80 5.07 7.01
CA CYS A 114 2.86 4.63 6.12
C CYS A 114 4.14 5.45 6.30
N TRP A 115 4.01 6.79 6.36
CA TRP A 115 5.12 7.70 6.60
C TRP A 115 5.84 7.39 7.91
N LEU A 116 5.10 7.37 9.03
CA LEU A 116 5.67 7.14 10.37
C LEU A 116 6.38 5.78 10.46
N PHE A 117 5.79 4.74 9.87
CA PHE A 117 6.40 3.42 9.79
C PHE A 117 7.71 3.46 8.99
N GLY A 118 7.67 3.98 7.76
CA GLY A 118 8.83 4.02 6.87
C GLY A 118 9.97 4.88 7.39
N ARG A 119 9.67 6.05 7.97
CA ARG A 119 10.69 6.90 8.59
C ARG A 119 11.32 6.23 9.82
N SER A 120 10.54 5.49 10.61
CA SER A 120 11.07 4.72 11.75
C SER A 120 11.97 3.57 11.29
N LEU A 121 11.62 2.90 10.18
CA LEU A 121 12.49 1.90 9.57
C LEU A 121 13.80 2.54 9.10
N TYR A 122 13.72 3.68 8.42
CA TYR A 122 14.90 4.41 7.97
C TYR A 122 15.81 4.82 9.14
N ASP A 123 15.24 5.39 10.20
CA ASP A 123 15.97 5.77 11.42
C ASP A 123 16.73 4.58 12.03
N THR A 124 16.16 3.37 11.92
CA THR A 124 16.77 2.15 12.47
C THR A 124 17.80 1.52 11.54
N LEU A 125 17.48 1.43 10.25
CA LEU A 125 18.21 0.61 9.28
C LEU A 125 19.24 1.41 8.47
N GLN A 126 19.06 2.73 8.38
CA GLN A 126 19.97 3.67 7.72
C GLN A 126 20.27 3.34 6.25
N TYR A 127 19.30 2.78 5.51
CA TYR A 127 19.35 2.58 4.05
C TYR A 127 18.02 2.97 3.39
N PRO A 128 17.98 3.16 2.04
CA PRO A 128 16.79 3.66 1.36
C PRO A 128 15.52 2.85 1.62
N ILE A 129 14.40 3.55 1.83
CA ILE A 129 13.07 2.96 2.03
C ILE A 129 12.11 3.57 1.01
N GLY A 130 11.39 2.75 0.26
CA GLY A 130 10.28 3.14 -0.61
C GLY A 130 8.94 2.89 0.07
N LEU A 131 8.02 3.84 -0.03
CA LEU A 131 6.67 3.77 0.54
C LEU A 131 5.62 4.00 -0.55
N VAL A 132 4.70 3.05 -0.68
CA VAL A 132 3.59 3.10 -1.62
C VAL A 132 2.28 3.22 -0.84
N SER A 133 1.57 4.33 -1.02
CA SER A 133 0.24 4.57 -0.44
C SER A 133 -0.84 4.12 -1.43
N SER A 134 -1.67 3.15 -1.04
CA SER A 134 -2.80 2.65 -1.83
C SER A 134 -3.97 2.31 -0.91
N SER A 135 -4.78 3.31 -0.56
CA SER A 135 -5.83 3.20 0.46
C SER A 135 -7.06 4.05 0.11
N TRP A 136 -8.24 3.61 0.54
CA TRP A 136 -9.50 4.31 0.26
C TRP A 136 -10.49 4.14 1.43
N ALA A 137 -10.89 5.25 2.04
CA ALA A 137 -11.83 5.32 3.15
C ALA A 137 -13.17 4.63 2.88
N GLY A 138 -13.77 4.09 3.94
CA GLY A 138 -15.13 3.56 3.91
C GLY A 138 -15.27 2.27 3.12
N THR A 139 -14.20 1.50 2.94
CA THR A 139 -14.19 0.29 2.11
C THR A 139 -14.04 -0.96 2.96
N PRO A 140 -14.82 -2.02 2.68
CA PRO A 140 -14.69 -3.28 3.35
C PRO A 140 -13.67 -4.15 2.61
N ILE A 141 -13.23 -5.24 3.23
CA ILE A 141 -12.20 -6.12 2.68
C ILE A 141 -12.55 -6.70 1.31
N GLU A 142 -13.84 -6.86 1.00
CA GLU A 142 -14.31 -7.39 -0.27
C GLU A 142 -13.92 -6.53 -1.46
N ALA A 143 -13.79 -5.21 -1.30
CA ALA A 143 -13.33 -4.33 -2.37
C ALA A 143 -11.84 -4.54 -2.71
N TRP A 144 -11.05 -4.95 -1.72
CA TRP A 144 -9.60 -5.16 -1.79
C TRP A 144 -9.17 -6.60 -2.05
N SER A 145 -10.13 -7.52 -2.00
CA SER A 145 -9.92 -8.94 -2.24
C SER A 145 -10.13 -9.27 -3.71
N SER A 146 -9.24 -10.06 -4.29
CA SER A 146 -9.47 -10.62 -5.62
C SER A 146 -10.72 -11.50 -5.65
N GLY A 147 -11.33 -11.67 -6.83
CA GLY A 147 -12.48 -12.58 -6.95
C GLY A 147 -12.14 -14.02 -6.58
N ARG A 148 -10.88 -14.43 -6.74
CA ARG A 148 -10.40 -15.78 -6.38
C ARG A 148 -10.33 -15.98 -4.86
N SER A 149 -9.80 -15.02 -4.11
CA SER A 149 -9.77 -15.08 -2.63
C SER A 149 -11.16 -15.05 -2.01
N LEU A 150 -12.07 -14.24 -2.55
CA LEU A 150 -13.46 -14.19 -2.10
C LEU A 150 -14.20 -15.51 -2.31
N ARG A 151 -14.06 -16.15 -3.49
CA ARG A 151 -14.68 -17.46 -3.76
C ARG A 151 -14.20 -18.54 -2.81
N ALA A 152 -12.93 -18.51 -2.41
CA ALA A 152 -12.37 -19.47 -1.46
C ALA A 152 -13.09 -19.43 -0.10
N CYS A 153 -13.71 -18.30 0.25
CA CYS A 153 -14.48 -18.10 1.47
C CYS A 153 -16.00 -18.15 1.26
N GLY A 154 -16.47 -18.64 0.10
CA GLY A 154 -17.90 -18.70 -0.21
C GLY A 154 -18.56 -17.35 -0.50
N VAL A 155 -17.79 -16.28 -0.67
CA VAL A 155 -18.30 -14.96 -1.06
C VAL A 155 -18.50 -14.93 -2.56
N LEU A 156 -19.76 -14.77 -3.00
CA LEU A 156 -20.11 -14.73 -4.42
C LEU A 156 -19.54 -13.46 -5.08
N THR A 157 -18.82 -13.61 -6.19
CA THR A 157 -18.07 -12.51 -6.85
C THR A 157 -18.92 -11.50 -7.62
N ARG A 158 -20.25 -11.58 -7.49
CA ARG A 158 -21.20 -10.59 -7.99
C ARG A 158 -22.05 -10.15 -6.82
N GLY A 159 -21.41 -9.46 -5.88
CA GLY A 159 -22.08 -8.85 -4.74
C GLY A 159 -21.94 -7.33 -4.78
N LEU A 160 -23.02 -6.67 -4.36
CA LEU A 160 -22.98 -5.28 -3.98
C LEU A 160 -22.91 -5.22 -2.46
N ILE A 161 -22.05 -4.37 -1.95
CA ILE A 161 -22.02 -4.00 -0.54
C ILE A 161 -23.19 -3.02 -0.33
N PRO A 162 -24.09 -3.27 0.63
CA PRO A 162 -25.17 -2.34 0.93
C PRO A 162 -24.64 -0.93 1.18
N SER A 163 -25.24 0.09 0.55
CA SER A 163 -24.81 1.49 0.66
C SER A 163 -24.71 1.98 2.09
N ASP A 164 -25.57 1.46 2.97
CA ASP A 164 -25.66 1.88 4.37
C ASP A 164 -24.49 1.30 5.20
N SER A 165 -23.72 0.38 4.64
CA SER A 165 -22.56 -0.26 5.28
C SER A 165 -21.23 0.40 4.93
N VAL A 166 -21.18 1.20 3.86
CA VAL A 166 -19.93 1.74 3.30
C VAL A 166 -20.07 3.16 2.78
N THR A 167 -19.02 3.97 2.94
CA THR A 167 -18.95 5.31 2.35
C THR A 167 -18.03 5.39 1.13
N GLY A 168 -17.29 4.30 0.85
CA GLY A 168 -16.43 4.16 -0.31
C GLY A 168 -17.01 3.20 -1.38
N PRO A 169 -16.17 2.78 -2.34
CA PRO A 169 -16.54 1.80 -3.36
C PRO A 169 -17.25 0.56 -2.80
N SER A 170 -18.44 0.29 -3.34
CA SER A 170 -19.37 -0.72 -2.84
C SER A 170 -19.42 -2.00 -3.67
N LYS A 171 -18.52 -2.16 -4.64
CA LYS A 171 -18.41 -3.38 -5.46
C LYS A 171 -17.25 -4.24 -5.00
N TYR A 172 -17.40 -5.55 -5.13
CA TYR A 172 -16.33 -6.49 -4.80
C TYR A 172 -15.17 -6.39 -5.78
N SER A 173 -13.96 -6.59 -5.29
CA SER A 173 -12.70 -6.65 -6.05
C SER A 173 -12.31 -5.39 -6.82
N VAL A 174 -13.12 -4.32 -6.82
CA VAL A 174 -12.86 -3.19 -7.73
C VAL A 174 -11.61 -2.40 -7.37
N LEU A 175 -11.17 -2.43 -6.10
CA LEU A 175 -9.95 -1.79 -5.64
C LEU A 175 -8.74 -2.70 -5.74
N TRP A 176 -8.92 -4.01 -5.51
CA TRP A 176 -7.93 -5.00 -5.91
C TRP A 176 -7.53 -4.80 -7.37
N ASN A 177 -8.53 -4.77 -8.25
CA ASN A 177 -8.36 -4.69 -9.69
C ASN A 177 -7.60 -3.45 -10.17
N ALA A 178 -7.87 -2.29 -9.55
CA ALA A 178 -7.38 -1.00 -10.04
C ALA A 178 -6.19 -0.43 -9.26
N MET A 179 -6.05 -0.76 -7.97
CA MET A 179 -5.10 -0.10 -7.08
C MET A 179 -4.04 -1.03 -6.49
N ILE A 180 -4.24 -2.35 -6.57
CA ILE A 180 -3.30 -3.34 -6.01
C ILE A 180 -2.75 -4.25 -7.11
N HIS A 181 -3.61 -4.87 -7.90
CA HIS A 181 -3.20 -5.78 -8.97
C HIS A 181 -2.17 -5.14 -9.92
N PRO A 182 -2.30 -3.87 -10.37
CA PRO A 182 -1.28 -3.26 -11.22
C PRO A 182 0.14 -3.17 -10.62
N LEU A 183 0.25 -3.25 -9.30
CA LEU A 183 1.53 -3.18 -8.60
C LEU A 183 2.24 -4.53 -8.53
N HIS A 184 1.64 -5.63 -9.02
CA HIS A 184 2.13 -7.00 -8.81
C HIS A 184 3.56 -7.27 -9.31
N ASN A 185 4.05 -6.47 -10.26
CA ASN A 185 5.42 -6.56 -10.79
C ASN A 185 6.46 -5.81 -9.95
N MET A 186 6.04 -5.07 -8.93
CA MET A 186 6.92 -4.41 -7.97
C MET A 186 7.49 -5.43 -6.97
N THR A 187 8.79 -5.35 -6.70
CA THR A 187 9.43 -6.13 -5.63
C THR A 187 9.13 -5.49 -4.28
N LEU A 188 8.39 -6.18 -3.42
CA LEU A 188 8.00 -5.69 -2.10
C LEU A 188 8.81 -6.37 -0.99
N LYS A 189 9.14 -5.59 0.04
CA LYS A 189 9.62 -6.11 1.32
C LYS A 189 8.48 -6.54 2.22
N GLY A 190 7.35 -5.84 2.19
CA GLY A 190 6.21 -6.14 3.02
C GLY A 190 4.99 -5.23 2.76
N VAL A 191 3.90 -5.56 3.44
CA VAL A 191 2.64 -4.80 3.40
C VAL A 191 2.28 -4.34 4.81
N ILE A 192 1.77 -3.12 4.94
CA ILE A 192 1.11 -2.61 6.13
C ILE A 192 -0.38 -2.38 5.81
N TRP A 193 -1.24 -3.02 6.57
CA TRP A 193 -2.68 -3.08 6.35
C TRP A 193 -3.45 -2.48 7.52
N TYR A 194 -4.36 -1.56 7.24
CA TYR A 194 -5.23 -0.99 8.27
C TYR A 194 -6.66 -0.82 7.76
N GLN A 195 -7.45 -1.86 8.05
CA GLN A 195 -8.85 -1.96 7.67
C GLN A 195 -9.58 -2.93 8.60
N GLY A 196 -10.89 -2.74 8.73
CA GLY A 196 -11.79 -3.69 9.39
C GLY A 196 -13.09 -3.05 9.87
N GLU A 197 -13.12 -1.73 10.02
CA GLU A 197 -14.24 -0.97 10.58
C GLU A 197 -15.48 -1.11 9.70
N SER A 198 -15.33 -1.07 8.38
CA SER A 198 -16.44 -1.27 7.44
C SER A 198 -16.98 -2.70 7.42
N ASN A 199 -16.28 -3.66 8.03
CA ASN A 199 -16.75 -5.04 8.15
C ASN A 199 -17.40 -5.34 9.52
N VAL A 200 -17.48 -4.37 10.44
CA VAL A 200 -18.12 -4.57 11.76
C VAL A 200 -19.60 -4.94 11.62
N ASN A 201 -20.30 -4.32 10.66
CA ASN A 201 -21.73 -4.54 10.41
C ASN A 201 -22.00 -5.19 9.02
N PHE A 202 -20.96 -5.63 8.32
CA PHE A 202 -21.07 -6.22 6.99
C PHE A 202 -20.12 -7.40 6.84
N ASN A 203 -20.66 -8.60 6.60
CA ASN A 203 -19.90 -9.86 6.47
C ASN A 203 -18.87 -10.09 7.59
N ARG A 204 -19.13 -9.59 8.80
CA ARG A 204 -18.22 -9.70 9.95
C ARG A 204 -17.76 -11.13 10.19
N ASP A 205 -18.69 -12.07 10.13
CA ASP A 205 -18.44 -13.48 10.44
C ASP A 205 -17.57 -14.15 9.35
N LEU A 206 -17.53 -13.59 8.14
CA LEU A 206 -16.68 -14.05 7.04
C LEU A 206 -15.28 -13.46 7.08
N TYR A 207 -15.04 -12.40 7.87
CA TYR A 207 -13.75 -11.73 7.97
C TYR A 207 -12.62 -12.66 8.42
N ASN A 208 -12.95 -13.66 9.25
CA ASN A 208 -12.00 -14.69 9.70
C ASN A 208 -11.44 -15.55 8.56
N CYS A 209 -12.14 -15.62 7.43
CA CYS A 209 -11.73 -16.33 6.23
C CYS A 209 -11.19 -15.35 5.19
N THR A 210 -11.94 -14.28 4.90
CA THR A 210 -11.59 -13.37 3.80
C THR A 210 -10.28 -12.64 4.05
N PHE A 211 -9.94 -12.32 5.30
CA PHE A 211 -8.68 -11.65 5.61
C PHE A 211 -7.44 -12.54 5.41
N PRO A 212 -7.35 -13.75 6.00
CA PRO A 212 -6.26 -14.67 5.65
C PRO A 212 -6.21 -15.02 4.16
N ALA A 213 -7.36 -15.18 3.50
CA ALA A 213 -7.43 -15.45 2.07
C ALA A 213 -6.86 -14.30 1.23
N LEU A 214 -7.16 -13.04 1.58
CA LEU A 214 -6.57 -11.86 0.95
C LEU A 214 -5.05 -11.87 1.09
N ILE A 215 -4.52 -12.12 2.29
CA ILE A 215 -3.07 -12.13 2.54
C ILE A 215 -2.36 -13.17 1.68
N GLU A 216 -2.86 -14.40 1.66
CA GLU A 216 -2.27 -15.47 0.85
C GLU A 216 -2.36 -15.15 -0.65
N ASP A 217 -3.46 -14.55 -1.08
CA ASP A 217 -3.67 -14.17 -2.48
C ASP A 217 -2.71 -13.08 -2.94
N TRP A 218 -2.47 -12.07 -2.11
CA TRP A 218 -1.52 -10.99 -2.36
C TRP A 218 -0.09 -11.55 -2.36
N ARG A 219 0.28 -12.37 -1.37
CA ARG A 219 1.58 -13.07 -1.33
C ARG A 219 1.86 -13.84 -2.61
N GLN A 220 0.88 -14.61 -3.08
CA GLN A 220 0.99 -15.33 -4.35
C GLN A 220 1.14 -14.40 -5.55
N THR A 221 0.33 -13.35 -5.62
CA THR A 221 0.28 -12.45 -6.77
C THR A 221 1.58 -11.66 -6.91
N PHE A 222 2.06 -11.05 -5.83
CA PHE A 222 3.32 -10.28 -5.86
C PHE A 222 4.55 -11.18 -6.05
N HIS A 223 4.57 -12.38 -5.45
CA HIS A 223 5.66 -13.33 -5.69
C HIS A 223 5.73 -13.75 -7.16
N ARG A 224 4.58 -14.07 -7.79
CA ARG A 224 4.53 -14.44 -9.21
C ARG A 224 4.85 -13.26 -10.14
N GLY A 225 4.24 -12.10 -9.91
CA GLY A 225 4.42 -10.90 -10.73
C GLY A 225 5.87 -10.40 -10.76
N SER A 226 6.49 -10.33 -9.58
CA SER A 226 7.91 -9.99 -9.45
C SER A 226 8.88 -11.11 -9.88
N GLN A 227 8.39 -12.19 -10.50
CA GLN A 227 9.18 -13.34 -10.94
C GLN A 227 10.02 -13.97 -9.81
N GLY A 228 9.44 -14.02 -8.61
CA GLY A 228 10.05 -14.61 -7.43
C GLY A 228 10.92 -13.67 -6.60
N GLN A 229 11.10 -12.41 -7.00
CA GLN A 229 11.90 -11.44 -6.24
C GLN A 229 11.24 -10.99 -4.93
N THR A 230 9.91 -10.86 -4.93
CA THR A 230 9.16 -10.68 -3.70
C THR A 230 9.11 -12.03 -2.97
N GLU A 231 9.62 -12.06 -1.73
CA GLU A 231 9.62 -13.26 -0.89
C GLU A 231 8.21 -13.85 -0.74
N ARG A 232 8.08 -15.17 -0.90
CA ARG A 232 6.74 -15.82 -0.91
C ARG A 232 5.93 -15.56 0.35
N PHE A 233 6.60 -15.46 1.49
CA PHE A 233 5.98 -15.20 2.79
C PHE A 233 6.41 -13.84 3.35
N PHE A 234 6.47 -12.82 2.49
CA PHE A 234 6.82 -11.47 2.93
C PHE A 234 5.93 -11.01 4.11
N PRO A 235 6.49 -10.20 5.04
CA PRO A 235 5.77 -9.65 6.17
C PRO A 235 4.46 -8.95 5.80
N PHE A 236 3.38 -9.34 6.46
CA PHE A 236 2.08 -8.67 6.37
C PHE A 236 1.71 -8.11 7.74
N GLY A 237 2.07 -6.83 7.96
CA GLY A 237 1.73 -6.09 9.17
C GLY A 237 0.29 -5.61 9.11
N PHE A 238 -0.52 -5.85 10.15
CA PHE A 238 -1.87 -5.29 10.21
C PHE A 238 -2.26 -4.78 11.58
N VAL A 239 -3.16 -3.79 11.58
CA VAL A 239 -3.76 -3.25 12.81
C VAL A 239 -5.02 -4.03 13.13
N GLN A 240 -5.07 -4.60 14.33
CA GLN A 240 -6.25 -5.30 14.82
C GLN A 240 -7.06 -4.40 15.77
N PHE A 241 -8.38 -4.32 15.54
CA PHE A 241 -9.30 -3.70 16.50
C PHE A 241 -9.48 -4.58 17.72
N GLN A 242 -9.41 -3.96 18.90
CA GLN A 242 -9.91 -4.56 20.13
C GLN A 242 -11.38 -4.18 20.28
N ILE A 243 -12.30 -5.05 19.86
CA ILE A 243 -13.72 -4.88 20.20
C ILE A 243 -13.91 -5.49 21.61
N THR A 244 -13.49 -4.75 22.65
CA THR A 244 -14.05 -5.02 23.98
C THR A 244 -15.40 -4.34 24.05
N SER A 245 -16.46 -5.11 23.79
CA SER A 245 -17.82 -4.74 24.17
C SER A 245 -17.96 -4.81 25.70
N PHE A 246 -17.25 -3.94 26.43
CA PHE A 246 -17.50 -3.66 27.83
C PHE A 246 -17.14 -2.20 28.10
N LEU A 247 -18.14 -1.47 28.60
CA LEU A 247 -18.06 -0.11 29.11
C LEU A 247 -16.85 0.06 30.03
N LEU A 248 -15.77 0.66 29.52
CA LEU A 248 -14.75 1.30 30.34
C LEU A 248 -14.49 2.70 29.76
N PRO A 249 -14.43 3.75 30.61
CA PRO A 249 -14.28 5.11 30.15
C PRO A 249 -12.88 5.28 29.54
N LEU A 250 -12.86 5.80 28.30
CA LEU A 250 -11.73 6.47 27.65
C LEU A 250 -10.34 5.94 28.03
N GLN A 251 -10.05 4.69 27.69
CA GLN A 251 -8.66 4.29 27.46
C GLN A 251 -8.31 4.61 25.99
N PRO A 252 -7.10 5.15 25.70
CA PRO A 252 -6.67 5.35 24.33
C PRO A 252 -6.76 4.02 23.57
N LEU A 253 -7.31 4.03 22.34
CA LEU A 253 -7.31 2.83 21.50
C LEU A 253 -5.88 2.29 21.42
N GLN A 254 -5.63 1.14 22.04
CA GLN A 254 -4.38 0.41 21.85
C GLN A 254 -4.47 -0.33 20.52
N PHE A 255 -3.76 0.21 19.52
CA PHE A 255 -3.56 -0.46 18.24
C PHE A 255 -2.34 -1.36 18.34
N PHE A 256 -2.51 -2.66 18.09
CA PHE A 256 -1.40 -3.58 17.93
C PHE A 256 -1.16 -3.79 16.43
N LEU A 257 -0.01 -3.37 15.93
CA LEU A 257 0.51 -3.83 14.64
C LEU A 257 1.05 -5.26 14.84
N ARG A 258 0.33 -6.26 14.33
CA ARG A 258 0.85 -7.63 14.28
C ARG A 258 1.48 -7.88 12.93
N ILE A 259 2.72 -8.35 12.91
CA ILE A 259 3.43 -8.74 11.69
C ILE A 259 3.51 -10.26 11.68
N PHE A 260 2.95 -10.88 10.63
CA PHE A 260 3.02 -12.32 10.34
C PHE A 260 3.63 -12.56 8.95
#